data_AF-A0A7R9Q8Z9-F1
#
_entry.id   AF-A0A7R9Q8Z9-F1
#
_cell.length_a   1.000
_cell.length_b   1.000
_cell.length_c   1.000
_cell.angle_alpha   90.00
_cell.angle_beta   90.00
_cell.angle_gamma   90.00
#
_symmetry.space_group_name_H-M   'P 1'
#
loop_
_entity.id
_entity.type
_entity.pdbx_description
1 polymer ?
#
loop_
_entity_poly.entity_id
_entity_poly.type
_entity_poly.pdbx_seq_one_letter_code
_entity_poly.pdbx_strand_id
1 'polypeptide(L)'
;MRSTKLKQRLAAKAAQFEANSGPKVVTGKTVQTPNKSKIKKLFKDLSALSADNQITGHWPTNMTHSLERNLNELEKLFRINSGRPSSGGTGAADSLYFHSLNGVQLLTKMLSRIMNGTREKPTSLTDRSNAKLAELYELVCGQHLDVADYVLQSQHVIDLLDILCHRINLLDTTLMGSSSGRTAAQTCDIVVGALTDDCLAFNHIIQDVISYIVSVGMIDKLSLMMANTRGPVDDNPELTQCLRNVVSLFSSLSKLMALRVEHRFGARLADDDTQLMLTFQMTHIGGVVSLIYGVLLH
;
A
#
# COMPACT_ATOMS: atom_id res chain seq x y z
N MET A 1 9.27 -9.34 19.81
CA MET A 1 9.75 -10.72 19.54
C MET A 1 8.90 -11.46 18.49
N ARG A 2 7.56 -11.44 18.55
CA ARG A 2 6.70 -12.08 17.54
C ARG A 2 6.76 -11.39 16.16
N SER A 3 6.62 -10.06 16.12
CA SER A 3 6.72 -9.26 14.89
C SER A 3 8.05 -9.48 14.15
N THR A 4 9.17 -9.54 14.87
CA THR A 4 10.50 -9.83 14.30
C THR A 4 10.56 -11.21 13.64
N LYS A 5 10.01 -12.26 14.29
CA LYS A 5 9.96 -13.61 13.72
C LYS A 5 9.05 -13.68 12.49
N LEU A 6 7.91 -13.00 12.51
CA LEU A 6 7.01 -12.90 11.36
C LEU A 6 7.68 -12.21 10.18
N LYS A 7 8.37 -11.09 10.43
CA LYS A 7 9.15 -10.38 9.42
C LYS A 7 10.25 -11.24 8.81
N GLN A 8 11.00 -11.97 9.63
CA GLN A 8 12.01 -12.93 9.15
C GLN A 8 11.39 -14.03 8.28
N ARG A 9 10.22 -14.55 8.67
CA ARG A 9 9.50 -15.55 7.88
C ARG A 9 9.02 -15.00 6.53
N LEU A 10 8.47 -13.79 6.52
CA LEU A 10 8.10 -13.08 5.30
C LEU A 10 9.32 -12.87 4.39
N ALA A 11 10.44 -12.38 4.96
CA ALA A 11 11.67 -12.14 4.20
C ALA A 11 12.26 -13.44 3.62
N ALA A 12 12.23 -14.54 4.38
CA ALA A 12 12.67 -15.84 3.88
C ALA A 12 11.80 -16.36 2.72
N LYS A 13 10.48 -16.20 2.82
CA LYS A 13 9.54 -16.54 1.73
C LYS A 13 9.77 -15.66 0.50
N ALA A 14 9.95 -14.35 0.70
CA ALA A 14 10.26 -13.41 -0.37
C ALA A 14 11.57 -13.76 -1.09
N ALA A 15 12.63 -14.05 -0.33
CA ALA A 15 13.90 -14.49 -0.90
C ALA A 15 13.78 -15.80 -1.70
N GLN A 16 12.98 -16.77 -1.23
CA GLN A 16 12.71 -18.00 -1.96
C GLN A 16 11.93 -17.75 -3.25
N PHE A 17 10.90 -16.90 -3.19
CA PHE A 17 10.14 -16.49 -4.35
C PHE A 17 11.03 -15.78 -5.38
N GLU A 18 11.85 -14.83 -4.95
CA GLU A 18 12.78 -14.11 -5.83
C GLU A 18 13.93 -14.98 -6.33
N ALA A 19 14.35 -16.02 -5.61
CA ALA A 19 15.31 -16.99 -6.12
C ALA A 19 14.72 -17.90 -7.21
N ASN A 20 13.45 -18.30 -7.04
CA ASN A 20 12.74 -19.21 -7.95
C ASN A 20 12.10 -18.50 -9.15
N SER A 21 11.67 -17.26 -8.94
CA SER A 21 10.91 -16.41 -9.88
C SER A 21 11.65 -15.13 -10.26
N GLY A 22 12.89 -14.93 -9.78
CA GLY A 22 13.70 -13.72 -9.98
C GLY A 22 13.70 -13.26 -11.43
N PRO A 23 13.78 -11.95 -11.69
CA PRO A 23 13.11 -11.19 -12.76
C PRO A 23 12.95 -11.92 -14.11
N LYS A 24 12.16 -13.00 -14.10
CA LYS A 24 11.91 -13.89 -15.23
C LYS A 24 10.42 -14.00 -15.56
N VAL A 25 9.55 -13.41 -14.74
CA VAL A 25 8.09 -13.62 -14.85
C VAL A 25 7.45 -12.86 -16.02
N VAL A 26 8.19 -12.02 -16.76
CA VAL A 26 7.67 -11.45 -18.02
C VAL A 26 8.72 -11.39 -19.14
N THR A 27 9.71 -12.28 -19.15
CA THR A 27 10.71 -12.35 -20.25
C THR A 27 10.39 -13.40 -21.31
N GLY A 28 9.35 -14.22 -21.12
CA GLY A 28 8.94 -15.26 -22.10
C GLY A 28 7.87 -14.84 -23.11
N LYS A 29 7.07 -13.81 -22.80
CA LYS A 29 6.12 -13.20 -23.73
C LYS A 29 6.44 -11.72 -23.79
N THR A 30 6.88 -11.22 -24.95
CA THR A 30 7.04 -9.78 -25.19
C THR A 30 5.71 -9.10 -24.88
N VAL A 31 5.57 -8.45 -23.71
CA VAL A 31 4.34 -7.71 -23.40
C VAL A 31 4.19 -6.63 -24.45
N GLN A 32 3.13 -6.78 -25.24
CA GLN A 32 2.83 -5.84 -26.30
C GLN A 32 1.90 -4.77 -25.74
N THR A 33 2.42 -3.55 -25.75
CA THR A 33 1.67 -2.33 -25.44
C THR A 33 1.94 -1.31 -26.55
N PRO A 34 0.92 -0.57 -27.01
CA PRO A 34 1.13 0.53 -27.94
C PRO A 34 1.94 1.69 -27.32
N ASN A 35 2.00 1.79 -26.00
CA ASN A 35 2.67 2.87 -25.26
C ASN A 35 4.12 2.53 -24.87
N LYS A 36 4.67 1.43 -25.39
CA LYS A 36 6.00 0.89 -25.04
C LYS A 36 7.10 1.94 -24.92
N SER A 37 7.25 2.78 -25.95
CA SER A 37 8.31 3.80 -26.01
C SER A 37 8.12 4.89 -24.97
N LYS A 38 6.86 5.32 -24.75
CA LYS A 38 6.53 6.38 -23.79
C LYS A 38 6.72 5.89 -22.35
N ILE A 39 6.22 4.69 -22.02
CA ILE A 39 6.41 4.08 -20.70
C ILE A 39 7.91 3.87 -20.43
N LYS A 40 8.68 3.36 -21.40
CA LYS A 40 10.13 3.16 -21.25
C LYS A 40 10.88 4.48 -21.01
N LYS A 41 10.46 5.57 -21.66
CA LYS A 41 11.02 6.90 -21.44
C LYS A 41 10.72 7.40 -20.02
N LEU A 42 9.45 7.41 -19.62
CA LEU A 42 9.02 7.83 -18.28
C LEU A 42 9.72 7.01 -17.18
N PHE A 43 9.86 5.70 -17.37
CA PHE A 43 10.61 4.83 -16.46
C PHE A 43 12.08 5.24 -16.33
N LYS A 44 12.76 5.54 -17.43
CA LYS A 44 14.17 5.99 -17.41
C LYS A 44 14.31 7.33 -16.71
N ASP A 45 13.40 8.27 -16.96
CA ASP A 45 13.40 9.60 -16.36
C ASP A 45 13.20 9.48 -14.83
N LEU A 46 12.25 8.66 -14.37
CA LEU A 46 12.06 8.37 -12.95
C LEU A 46 13.24 7.62 -12.31
N SER A 47 13.85 6.69 -13.05
CA SER A 47 15.04 5.96 -12.58
C SER A 47 16.22 6.89 -12.37
N ALA A 48 16.42 7.85 -13.28
CA ALA A 48 17.46 8.87 -13.15
C ALA A 48 17.24 9.75 -11.92
N LEU A 49 16.01 10.19 -11.68
CA LEU A 49 15.65 10.94 -10.46
C LEU A 49 15.90 10.11 -9.19
N SER A 50 15.56 8.82 -9.20
CA SER A 50 15.73 7.92 -8.05
C SER A 50 17.21 7.57 -7.76
N ALA A 51 18.06 7.57 -8.79
CA ALA A 51 19.48 7.25 -8.69
C ALA A 51 20.34 8.34 -8.04
N ASP A 52 19.80 9.56 -7.92
CA ASP A 52 20.47 10.64 -7.20
C ASP A 52 20.44 10.34 -5.69
N ASN A 53 21.48 9.64 -5.24
CA ASN A 53 21.71 9.26 -3.85
C ASN A 53 22.37 10.39 -3.03
N GLN A 54 22.76 11.51 -3.65
CA GLN A 54 23.39 12.63 -2.93
C GLN A 54 22.38 13.44 -2.13
N ILE A 55 21.09 13.30 -2.43
CA ILE A 55 20.01 14.00 -1.72
C ILE A 55 19.63 13.24 -0.45
N THR A 56 20.26 13.63 0.65
CA THR A 56 19.97 13.15 2.03
C THR A 56 18.94 14.04 2.75
N GLY A 57 18.51 15.13 2.10
CA GLY A 57 17.53 16.11 2.59
C GLY A 57 16.29 16.19 1.71
N HIS A 58 15.67 17.37 1.68
CA HIS A 58 14.54 17.65 0.80
C HIS A 58 14.99 17.65 -0.66
N TRP A 59 14.15 17.11 -1.52
CA TRP A 59 14.37 17.18 -2.95
C TRP A 59 14.28 18.62 -3.46
N PRO A 60 15.21 19.03 -4.33
CA PRO A 60 15.11 20.30 -5.04
C PRO A 60 13.77 20.44 -5.77
N THR A 61 13.20 21.65 -5.77
CA THR A 61 11.86 21.93 -6.31
C THR A 61 11.70 21.51 -7.78
N ASN A 62 12.73 21.70 -8.60
CA ASN A 62 12.77 21.27 -10.00
C ASN A 62 12.68 19.74 -10.16
N MET A 63 13.34 18.99 -9.27
CA MET A 63 13.27 17.52 -9.26
C MET A 63 11.91 17.04 -8.80
N THR A 64 11.36 17.66 -7.76
CA THR A 64 9.99 17.38 -7.27
C THR A 64 8.95 17.61 -8.37
N HIS A 65 9.01 18.74 -9.09
CA HIS A 65 8.11 18.99 -10.21
C HIS A 65 8.31 18.01 -11.37
N SER A 66 9.56 17.63 -11.66
CA SER A 66 9.85 16.62 -12.69
C SER A 66 9.29 15.25 -12.31
N LEU A 67 9.41 14.86 -11.03
CA LEU A 67 8.80 13.66 -10.48
C LEU A 67 7.28 13.69 -10.66
N GLU A 68 6.62 14.73 -10.14
CA GLU A 68 5.16 14.86 -10.22
C GLU A 68 4.66 14.84 -11.67
N ARG A 69 5.37 15.49 -12.59
CA ARG A 69 5.04 15.45 -14.02
C ARG A 69 5.10 14.01 -14.56
N ASN A 70 6.19 13.29 -14.31
CA ASN A 70 6.35 11.91 -14.79
C ASN A 70 5.29 10.97 -14.21
N LEU A 71 4.97 11.11 -12.91
CA LEU A 71 3.93 10.31 -12.25
C LEU A 71 2.55 10.58 -12.84
N ASN A 72 2.19 11.85 -13.06
CA ASN A 72 0.92 12.22 -13.68
C ASN A 72 0.81 11.73 -15.13
N GLU A 73 1.90 11.73 -15.89
CA GLU A 73 1.92 11.19 -17.25
C GLU A 73 1.73 9.67 -17.26
N LEU A 74 2.35 8.93 -16.33
CA LEU A 74 2.13 7.48 -16.18
C LEU A 74 0.71 7.16 -15.72
N GLU A 75 0.21 7.86 -14.70
CA GLU A 75 -1.15 7.67 -14.20
C GLU A 75 -2.19 7.89 -15.30
N LYS A 76 -2.04 8.93 -16.12
CA LYS A 76 -2.89 9.16 -17.29
C LYS A 76 -2.83 8.00 -18.27
N LEU A 77 -1.65 7.45 -18.56
CA LEU A 77 -1.54 6.30 -19.47
C LEU A 77 -2.27 5.07 -18.92
N PHE A 78 -2.18 4.81 -17.61
CA PHE A 78 -2.84 3.67 -16.99
C PHE A 78 -4.36 3.89 -16.79
N ARG A 79 -4.83 5.12 -16.52
CA ARG A 79 -6.26 5.45 -16.32
C ARG A 79 -7.04 5.73 -17.60
N ILE A 80 -6.46 6.43 -18.59
CA ILE A 80 -7.18 6.79 -19.83
C ILE A 80 -7.60 5.53 -20.60
N ASN A 81 -6.90 4.43 -20.38
CA ASN A 81 -7.10 3.16 -21.07
C ASN A 81 -7.81 2.10 -20.20
N SER A 82 -8.36 2.46 -19.04
CA SER A 82 -9.13 1.55 -18.17
C SER A 82 -10.63 1.63 -18.49
N GLY A 83 -11.00 1.28 -19.74
CA GLY A 83 -12.39 0.95 -20.05
C GLY A 83 -12.76 -0.42 -19.47
N ARG A 84 -14.05 -0.68 -19.21
CA ARG A 84 -14.58 -2.00 -18.79
C ARG A 84 -13.93 -3.13 -19.61
N PRO A 85 -13.81 -4.36 -19.08
CA PRO A 85 -13.18 -5.50 -19.76
C PRO A 85 -13.76 -5.84 -21.16
N SER A 86 -14.88 -5.23 -21.56
CA SER A 86 -15.47 -5.32 -22.90
C SER A 86 -15.00 -4.22 -23.89
N SER A 87 -14.20 -3.24 -23.49
CA SER A 87 -13.70 -2.15 -24.35
C SER A 87 -12.17 -2.01 -24.26
N GLY A 88 -11.44 -2.90 -24.96
CA GLY A 88 -10.11 -2.66 -25.54
C GLY A 88 -9.07 -1.86 -24.72
N GLY A 89 -9.08 -1.96 -23.40
CA GLY A 89 -8.24 -1.16 -22.54
C GLY A 89 -6.82 -1.69 -22.46
N THR A 90 -5.81 -0.85 -22.70
CA THR A 90 -4.40 -1.24 -22.59
C THR A 90 -3.83 -1.09 -21.19
N GLY A 91 -4.61 -0.63 -20.20
CA GLY A 91 -4.13 -0.36 -18.83
C GLY A 91 -3.44 -1.57 -18.18
N ALA A 92 -4.01 -2.76 -18.33
CA ALA A 92 -3.42 -4.01 -17.86
C ALA A 92 -2.09 -4.35 -18.56
N ALA A 93 -2.01 -4.18 -19.88
CA ALA A 93 -0.80 -4.41 -20.66
C ALA A 93 0.30 -3.35 -20.40
N ASP A 94 -0.11 -2.10 -20.18
CA ASP A 94 0.74 -0.98 -19.83
C ASP A 94 1.36 -1.18 -18.43
N SER A 95 0.55 -1.60 -17.45
CA SER A 95 1.00 -1.95 -16.09
C SER A 95 1.96 -3.14 -16.13
N LEU A 96 1.61 -4.22 -16.84
CA LEU A 96 2.46 -5.40 -16.95
C LEU A 96 3.79 -5.09 -17.65
N TYR A 97 3.79 -4.23 -18.67
CA TYR A 97 5.02 -3.77 -19.32
C TYR A 97 5.86 -2.91 -18.37
N PHE A 98 5.25 -2.01 -17.60
CA PHE A 98 5.96 -1.23 -16.59
C PHE A 98 6.59 -2.13 -15.51
N HIS A 99 5.87 -3.16 -15.07
CA HIS A 99 6.41 -4.20 -14.19
C HIS A 99 7.61 -4.91 -14.81
N SER A 100 7.56 -5.28 -16.10
CA SER A 100 8.69 -5.92 -16.82
C SER A 100 9.96 -5.07 -16.89
N LEU A 101 9.84 -3.74 -16.70
CA LEU A 101 10.97 -2.82 -16.62
C LEU A 101 11.54 -2.68 -15.19
N ASN A 102 11.04 -3.44 -14.20
CA ASN A 102 11.25 -3.24 -12.77
C ASN A 102 10.60 -1.95 -12.24
N GLY A 103 9.49 -1.52 -12.84
CA GLY A 103 8.74 -0.33 -12.42
C GLY A 103 8.23 -0.42 -10.97
N VAL A 104 7.78 -1.59 -10.54
CA VAL A 104 7.34 -1.85 -9.15
C VAL A 104 8.49 -1.65 -8.15
N GLN A 105 9.68 -2.18 -8.46
CA GLN A 105 10.86 -1.99 -7.62
C GLN A 105 11.28 -0.52 -7.56
N LEU A 106 11.19 0.20 -8.69
CA LEU A 106 11.47 1.64 -8.73
C LEU A 106 10.50 2.43 -7.84
N LEU A 107 9.19 2.19 -7.95
CA LEU A 107 8.19 2.84 -7.11
C LEU A 107 8.41 2.53 -5.63
N THR A 108 8.67 1.26 -5.30
CA THR A 108 8.98 0.84 -3.92
C THR A 108 10.20 1.60 -3.39
N LYS A 109 11.31 1.62 -4.13
CA LYS A 109 12.54 2.33 -3.73
C LYS A 109 12.30 3.83 -3.50
N MET A 110 11.52 4.47 -4.37
CA MET A 110 11.20 5.90 -4.23
C MET A 110 10.32 6.15 -3.02
N LEU A 111 9.30 5.31 -2.80
CA LEU A 111 8.40 5.40 -1.65
C LEU A 111 9.14 5.14 -0.33
N SER A 112 10.12 4.22 -0.30
CA SER A 112 10.95 3.95 0.88
C SER A 112 11.73 5.17 1.39
N ARG A 113 11.91 6.23 0.58
CA ARG A 113 12.51 7.49 1.05
C ARG A 113 11.66 8.19 2.12
N ILE A 114 10.38 7.83 2.26
CA ILE A 114 9.52 8.23 3.38
C ILE A 114 10.14 7.88 4.73
N MET A 115 10.84 6.74 4.82
CA MET A 115 11.47 6.25 6.05
C MET A 115 12.57 7.17 6.57
N ASN A 116 13.10 8.08 5.74
CA ASN A 116 14.10 9.07 6.15
C ASN A 116 13.51 10.22 6.98
N GLY A 117 12.18 10.38 7.00
CA GLY A 117 11.50 11.38 7.81
C GLY A 117 11.38 10.95 9.27
N THR A 118 11.48 11.90 10.19
CA THR A 118 11.21 11.73 11.63
C THR A 118 10.17 12.75 12.09
N ARG A 119 9.85 12.81 13.39
CA ARG A 119 8.98 13.88 13.93
C ARG A 119 9.58 15.28 13.75
N GLU A 120 10.91 15.36 13.74
CA GLU A 120 11.66 16.62 13.68
C GLU A 120 12.10 16.96 12.26
N LYS A 121 12.28 15.94 11.41
CA LYS A 121 12.76 16.09 10.03
C LYS A 121 11.67 15.64 9.05
N PRO A 122 11.20 16.51 8.14
CA PRO A 122 10.21 16.12 7.15
C PRO A 122 10.78 15.06 6.20
N THR A 123 9.88 14.36 5.49
CA THR A 123 10.28 13.39 4.47
C THR A 123 11.08 14.04 3.35
N SER A 124 11.97 13.27 2.71
CA SER A 124 12.78 13.77 1.59
C SER A 124 11.94 14.31 0.42
N LEU A 125 10.76 13.75 0.21
CA LEU A 125 9.76 14.20 -0.75
C LEU A 125 8.62 14.94 -0.05
N THR A 126 7.93 15.82 -0.77
CA THR A 126 6.70 16.45 -0.27
C THR A 126 5.61 15.41 -0.06
N ASP A 127 4.69 15.64 0.88
CA ASP A 127 3.55 14.75 1.11
C ASP A 127 2.70 14.57 -0.17
N ARG A 128 2.62 15.62 -1.02
CA ARG A 128 1.96 15.55 -2.34
C ARG A 128 2.66 14.60 -3.31
N SER A 129 3.99 14.59 -3.34
CA SER A 129 4.74 13.66 -4.21
C SER A 129 4.67 12.23 -3.68
N ASN A 130 4.73 12.04 -2.36
CA ASN A 130 4.55 10.73 -1.72
C ASN A 130 3.14 10.17 -2.00
N ALA A 131 2.13 11.02 -1.86
CA ALA A 131 0.75 10.74 -2.24
C ALA A 131 0.65 10.21 -3.67
N LYS A 132 1.29 10.91 -4.60
CA LYS A 132 1.19 10.56 -6.01
C LYS A 132 1.92 9.27 -6.38
N LEU A 133 3.03 9.00 -5.70
CA LEU A 133 3.73 7.72 -5.79
C LEU A 133 2.84 6.57 -5.31
N ALA A 134 2.17 6.76 -4.18
CA ALA A 134 1.27 5.77 -3.60
C ALA A 134 0.08 5.47 -4.52
N GLU A 135 -0.61 6.50 -5.01
CA GLU A 135 -1.73 6.36 -5.94
C GLU A 135 -1.33 5.64 -7.24
N LEU A 136 -0.14 5.94 -7.79
CA LEU A 136 0.36 5.26 -8.98
C LEU A 136 0.68 3.79 -8.69
N TYR A 137 1.26 3.49 -7.52
CA TYR A 137 1.55 2.12 -7.11
C TYR A 137 0.27 1.30 -7.01
N GLU A 138 -0.74 1.82 -6.30
CA GLU A 138 -2.05 1.19 -6.17
C GLU A 138 -2.67 0.94 -7.55
N LEU A 139 -2.63 1.95 -8.43
CA LEU A 139 -3.15 1.82 -9.79
C LEU A 139 -2.43 0.71 -10.56
N VAL A 140 -1.09 0.62 -10.47
CA VAL A 140 -0.31 -0.42 -11.16
C VAL A 140 -0.73 -1.81 -10.67
N CYS A 141 -0.88 -2.01 -9.37
CA CYS A 141 -1.35 -3.28 -8.79
C CYS A 141 -2.79 -3.60 -9.18
N GLY A 142 -3.69 -2.61 -9.19
CA GLY A 142 -5.10 -2.80 -9.51
C GLY A 142 -5.39 -3.08 -11.00
N GLN A 143 -4.41 -2.88 -11.89
CA GLN A 143 -4.61 -3.10 -13.34
C GLN A 143 -4.32 -4.53 -13.77
N HIS A 144 -3.55 -5.32 -13.01
CA HIS A 144 -3.20 -6.69 -13.37
C HIS A 144 -2.84 -7.55 -12.16
N LEU A 145 -3.50 -8.71 -12.02
CA LEU A 145 -3.33 -9.61 -10.87
C LEU A 145 -1.89 -10.10 -10.69
N ASP A 146 -1.20 -10.51 -11.76
CA ASP A 146 0.21 -10.94 -11.67
C ASP A 146 1.13 -9.90 -11.01
N VAL A 147 0.82 -8.60 -11.16
CA VAL A 147 1.61 -7.52 -10.56
C VAL A 147 1.33 -7.42 -9.05
N ALA A 148 0.07 -7.55 -8.64
CA ALA A 148 -0.31 -7.61 -7.23
C ALA A 148 0.27 -8.86 -6.54
N ASP A 149 0.17 -10.02 -7.20
CA ASP A 149 0.73 -11.29 -6.73
C ASP A 149 2.25 -11.22 -6.55
N TYR A 150 2.95 -10.59 -7.51
CA TYR A 150 4.38 -10.34 -7.40
C TYR A 150 4.71 -9.45 -6.20
N VAL A 151 3.94 -8.39 -5.96
CA VAL A 151 4.17 -7.48 -4.82
C VAL A 151 3.98 -8.20 -3.48
N LEU A 152 2.92 -9.02 -3.36
CA LEU A 152 2.64 -9.78 -2.14
C LEU A 152 3.70 -10.85 -1.83
N GLN A 153 4.27 -11.47 -2.86
CA GLN A 153 5.25 -12.54 -2.68
C GLN A 153 6.70 -12.05 -2.60
N SER A 154 6.99 -10.82 -3.01
CA SER A 154 8.34 -10.24 -3.03
C SER A 154 8.63 -9.45 -1.75
N GLN A 155 9.88 -8.98 -1.63
CA GLN A 155 10.30 -8.13 -0.50
C GLN A 155 9.48 -6.83 -0.39
N HIS A 156 8.81 -6.41 -1.48
CA HIS A 156 8.05 -5.17 -1.54
C HIS A 156 6.90 -5.11 -0.53
N VAL A 157 6.21 -6.22 -0.23
CA VAL A 157 5.16 -6.22 0.81
C VAL A 157 5.72 -5.84 2.19
N ILE A 158 6.94 -6.27 2.50
CA ILE A 158 7.60 -5.97 3.78
C ILE A 158 7.98 -4.50 3.83
N ASP A 159 8.53 -3.97 2.74
CA ASP A 159 8.89 -2.56 2.63
C ASP A 159 7.64 -1.67 2.78
N LEU A 160 6.53 -2.01 2.13
CA LEU A 160 5.24 -1.30 2.26
C LEU A 160 4.69 -1.34 3.69
N LEU A 161 4.76 -2.50 4.35
CA LEU A 161 4.34 -2.65 5.74
C LEU A 161 5.21 -1.84 6.71
N ASP A 162 6.51 -1.76 6.46
CA ASP A 162 7.43 -0.93 7.25
C ASP A 162 7.16 0.56 7.04
N ILE A 163 6.93 1.00 5.79
CA ILE A 163 6.54 2.37 5.46
C ILE A 163 5.24 2.73 6.17
N LEU A 164 4.23 1.86 6.10
CA LEU A 164 2.96 2.06 6.77
C LEU A 164 3.13 2.16 8.30
N CYS A 165 3.91 1.24 8.89
CA CYS A 165 4.20 1.26 10.32
C CYS A 165 4.85 2.58 10.74
N HIS A 166 5.84 3.02 9.97
CA HIS A 166 6.57 4.25 10.23
C HIS A 166 5.66 5.47 10.17
N ARG A 167 4.82 5.55 9.13
CA ARG A 167 3.84 6.64 9.00
C ARG A 167 2.86 6.64 10.16
N ILE A 168 2.25 5.50 10.49
CA ILE A 168 1.35 5.39 11.66
C ILE A 168 2.10 5.80 12.94
N ASN A 169 3.39 5.49 13.06
CA ASN A 169 4.16 5.84 14.25
C ASN A 169 4.44 7.33 14.42
N LEU A 170 4.58 8.04 13.31
CA LEU A 170 4.73 9.49 13.28
C LEU A 170 3.40 10.24 13.39
N LEU A 171 2.27 9.57 13.15
CA LEU A 171 0.95 10.16 13.38
C LEU A 171 0.66 10.29 14.87
N ASP A 172 0.18 11.47 15.23
CA ASP A 172 -0.52 11.71 16.49
C ASP A 172 -1.98 12.07 16.19
N THR A 173 -2.84 11.98 17.19
CA THR A 173 -4.29 12.28 17.11
C THR A 173 -4.59 13.69 16.60
N THR A 174 -3.69 14.65 16.87
CA THR A 174 -3.77 16.03 16.38
C THR A 174 -3.30 16.19 14.92
N LEU A 175 -2.60 15.19 14.37
CA LEU A 175 -1.98 15.23 13.04
C LEU A 175 -2.72 14.42 11.98
N MET A 176 -3.85 13.79 12.33
CA MET A 176 -4.67 12.99 11.39
C MET A 176 -5.18 13.81 10.19
N GLY A 177 -5.53 15.08 10.41
CA GLY A 177 -5.93 16.02 9.36
C GLY A 177 -4.77 16.81 8.77
N SER A 178 -3.52 16.43 9.03
CA SER A 178 -2.33 17.06 8.44
C SER A 178 -1.91 16.35 7.16
N SER A 179 -1.05 17.00 6.38
CA SER A 179 -0.41 16.40 5.20
C SER A 179 0.30 15.07 5.51
N SER A 180 0.79 14.90 6.75
CA SER A 180 1.37 13.65 7.22
C SER A 180 0.35 12.50 7.30
N GLY A 181 -0.89 12.81 7.70
CA GLY A 181 -2.05 11.91 7.72
C GLY A 181 -2.43 11.43 6.32
N ARG A 182 -2.38 12.32 5.32
CA ARG A 182 -2.65 11.95 3.91
C ARG A 182 -1.72 10.86 3.40
N THR A 183 -0.40 11.00 3.60
CA THR A 183 0.55 9.97 3.12
C THR A 183 0.38 8.63 3.86
N ALA A 184 0.03 8.66 5.15
CA ALA A 184 -0.29 7.43 5.88
C ALA A 184 -1.53 6.75 5.31
N ALA A 185 -2.59 7.53 5.09
CA ALA A 185 -3.84 7.09 4.49
C ALA A 185 -3.60 6.47 3.10
N GLN A 186 -2.75 7.07 2.27
CA GLN A 186 -2.43 6.54 0.94
C GLN A 186 -1.53 5.32 0.99
N THR A 187 -0.61 5.23 1.96
CA THR A 187 0.16 4.00 2.16
C THR A 187 -0.75 2.85 2.63
N CYS A 188 -1.77 3.15 3.45
CA CYS A 188 -2.83 2.19 3.75
C CYS A 188 -3.54 1.73 2.48
N ASP A 189 -3.89 2.64 1.56
CA ASP A 189 -4.56 2.28 0.31
C ASP A 189 -3.71 1.35 -0.57
N ILE A 190 -2.39 1.54 -0.67
CA ILE A 190 -1.52 0.61 -1.39
C ILE A 190 -1.57 -0.78 -0.74
N VAL A 191 -1.43 -0.85 0.59
CA VAL A 191 -1.45 -2.11 1.33
C VAL A 191 -2.82 -2.79 1.15
N VAL A 192 -3.91 -2.03 1.19
CA VAL A 192 -5.26 -2.53 0.93
C VAL A 192 -5.42 -3.02 -0.50
N GLY A 193 -5.01 -2.24 -1.50
CA GLY A 193 -5.08 -2.57 -2.91
C GLY A 193 -4.30 -3.84 -3.24
N ALA A 194 -3.09 -3.97 -2.69
CA ALA A 194 -2.28 -5.19 -2.81
C ALA A 194 -2.92 -6.41 -2.13
N LEU A 195 -3.82 -6.20 -1.17
CA LEU A 195 -4.50 -7.23 -0.38
C LEU A 195 -5.92 -7.57 -0.92
N THR A 196 -6.35 -7.07 -2.08
CA THR A 196 -7.73 -7.28 -2.58
C THR A 196 -8.02 -8.69 -3.12
N ASP A 197 -9.32 -8.96 -3.32
CA ASP A 197 -10.05 -10.24 -3.17
C ASP A 197 -9.56 -11.48 -3.96
N ASP A 198 -8.69 -11.35 -4.96
CA ASP A 198 -8.26 -12.48 -5.82
C ASP A 198 -6.95 -13.16 -5.36
N CYS A 199 -6.31 -12.70 -4.29
CA CYS A 199 -5.02 -13.21 -3.81
C CYS A 199 -5.09 -14.56 -3.06
N LEU A 200 -6.21 -15.30 -3.16
CA LEU A 200 -6.51 -16.52 -2.40
C LEU A 200 -5.48 -17.66 -2.57
N ALA A 201 -4.68 -17.62 -3.64
CA ALA A 201 -3.56 -18.55 -3.84
C ALA A 201 -2.46 -18.42 -2.76
N PHE A 202 -2.43 -17.33 -1.99
CA PHE A 202 -1.35 -16.99 -1.06
C PHE A 202 -1.79 -16.92 0.41
N ASN A 203 -2.72 -17.79 0.80
CA ASN A 203 -3.30 -17.83 2.16
C ASN A 203 -2.27 -17.76 3.31
N HIS A 204 -1.10 -18.39 3.16
CA HIS A 204 -0.04 -18.36 4.17
C HIS A 204 0.75 -17.04 4.22
N ILE A 205 0.84 -16.30 3.11
CA ILE A 205 1.49 -14.99 3.08
C ILE A 205 0.53 -13.96 3.65
N ILE A 206 -0.73 -14.00 3.23
CA ILE A 206 -1.81 -13.18 3.79
C ILE A 206 -1.90 -13.39 5.31
N GLN A 207 -1.81 -14.63 5.80
CA GLN A 207 -1.73 -14.92 7.24
C GLN A 207 -0.61 -14.16 7.93
N ASP A 208 0.59 -14.20 7.35
CA ASP A 208 1.79 -13.63 7.94
C ASP A 208 1.73 -12.10 7.92
N VAL A 209 1.19 -11.52 6.85
CA VAL A 209 0.93 -10.08 6.73
C VAL A 209 -0.06 -9.61 7.79
N ILE A 210 -1.23 -10.25 7.91
CA ILE A 210 -2.24 -9.89 8.93
C ILE A 210 -1.64 -10.06 10.34
N SER A 211 -0.97 -11.18 10.59
CA SER A 211 -0.31 -11.43 11.88
C SER A 211 0.76 -10.39 12.20
N TYR A 212 1.49 -9.91 11.18
CA TYR A 212 2.51 -8.88 11.34
C TYR A 212 1.88 -7.53 11.70
N ILE A 213 0.83 -7.10 10.97
CA ILE A 213 0.06 -5.87 11.24
C ILE A 213 -0.44 -5.87 12.68
N VAL A 214 -1.03 -6.98 13.14
CA VAL A 214 -1.49 -7.16 14.52
C VAL A 214 -0.32 -7.13 15.50
N SER A 215 0.73 -7.91 15.26
CA SER A 215 1.85 -8.06 16.20
C SER A 215 2.70 -6.80 16.36
N VAL A 216 2.63 -5.86 15.42
CA VAL A 216 3.32 -4.56 15.49
C VAL A 216 2.46 -3.52 16.23
N GLY A 217 1.20 -3.82 16.53
CA GLY A 217 0.28 -2.92 17.23
C GLY A 217 -0.30 -1.82 16.33
N MET A 218 -0.31 -2.03 15.00
CA MET A 218 -0.89 -1.07 14.06
C MET A 218 -2.39 -0.91 14.32
N ILE A 219 -3.10 -2.01 14.58
CA ILE A 219 -4.55 -2.01 14.83
C ILE A 219 -4.87 -1.22 16.09
N ASP A 220 -4.14 -1.44 17.18
CA ASP A 220 -4.30 -0.73 18.45
C ASP A 220 -4.11 0.78 18.28
N LYS A 221 -3.06 1.17 17.57
CA LYS A 221 -2.73 2.57 17.35
C LYS A 221 -3.77 3.27 16.48
N LEU A 222 -4.18 2.65 15.38
CA LEU A 222 -5.23 3.15 14.51
C LEU A 222 -6.58 3.23 15.25
N SER A 223 -6.90 2.24 16.08
CA SER A 223 -8.11 2.23 16.89
C SER A 223 -8.12 3.37 17.91
N LEU A 224 -7.00 3.58 18.61
CA LEU A 224 -6.82 4.70 19.54
C LEU A 224 -6.91 6.05 18.83
N MET A 225 -6.33 6.16 17.62
CA MET A 225 -6.39 7.38 16.81
C MET A 225 -7.83 7.73 16.44
N MET A 226 -8.61 6.74 16.01
CA MET A 226 -10.03 6.90 15.71
C MET A 226 -10.89 7.20 16.94
N ALA A 227 -10.60 6.58 18.09
CA ALA A 227 -11.34 6.85 19.33
C ALA A 227 -11.14 8.29 19.85
N ASN A 228 -9.99 8.88 19.53
CA ASN A 228 -9.62 10.21 19.99
C ASN A 228 -9.99 11.33 19.01
N THR A 229 -10.60 11.03 17.85
CA THR A 229 -11.15 12.08 16.98
C THR A 229 -12.33 12.74 17.67
N ARG A 230 -12.17 13.99 18.11
CA ARG A 230 -13.21 14.80 18.73
C ARG A 230 -13.58 15.95 17.80
N GLY A 231 -14.87 16.13 17.54
CA GLY A 231 -15.42 17.26 16.78
C GLY A 231 -16.18 16.86 15.50
N PRO A 232 -16.83 17.82 14.83
CA PRO A 232 -17.50 17.59 13.55
C PRO A 232 -16.45 17.19 12.51
N VAL A 233 -16.55 15.94 12.04
CA VAL A 233 -15.62 15.37 11.07
C VAL A 233 -15.77 16.04 9.70
N ASP A 234 -16.94 16.61 9.42
CA ASP A 234 -17.28 17.27 8.15
C ASP A 234 -16.46 18.54 7.87
N ASP A 235 -15.94 19.19 8.90
CA ASP A 235 -15.17 20.43 8.76
C ASP A 235 -13.72 20.18 8.26
N ASN A 236 -13.26 18.94 8.25
CA ASN A 236 -11.90 18.60 7.82
C ASN A 236 -11.87 17.42 6.81
N PRO A 237 -11.82 17.71 5.49
CA PRO A 237 -11.82 16.65 4.46
C PRO A 237 -10.58 15.74 4.54
N GLU A 238 -9.45 16.22 5.07
CA GLU A 238 -8.24 15.41 5.24
C GLU A 238 -8.43 14.36 6.34
N LEU A 239 -9.09 14.75 7.44
CA LEU A 239 -9.44 13.84 8.53
C LEU A 239 -10.41 12.76 8.06
N THR A 240 -11.47 13.15 7.33
CA THR A 240 -12.47 12.23 6.78
C THR A 240 -11.85 11.20 5.84
N GLN A 241 -10.93 11.63 4.97
CA GLN A 241 -10.23 10.72 4.08
C GLN A 241 -9.32 9.75 4.84
N CYS A 242 -8.59 10.24 5.85
CA CYS A 242 -7.75 9.38 6.69
C CYS A 242 -8.58 8.30 7.41
N LEU A 243 -9.69 8.70 8.04
CA LEU A 243 -10.63 7.79 8.70
C LEU A 243 -11.20 6.75 7.73
N ARG A 244 -11.62 7.18 6.55
CA ARG A 244 -12.10 6.27 5.49
C ARG A 244 -11.06 5.21 5.13
N ASN A 245 -9.79 5.59 5.01
CA ASN A 245 -8.73 4.65 4.63
C ASN A 245 -8.42 3.66 5.76
N VAL A 246 -8.48 4.09 7.02
CA VAL A 246 -8.35 3.19 8.18
C VAL A 246 -9.50 2.19 8.23
N VAL A 247 -10.74 2.64 8.03
CA VAL A 247 -11.92 1.75 7.95
C VAL A 247 -11.81 0.78 6.77
N SER A 248 -11.33 1.26 5.61
CA SER A 248 -11.06 0.43 4.43
C SER A 248 -10.03 -0.66 4.74
N LEU A 249 -8.95 -0.33 5.44
CA LEU A 249 -7.94 -1.29 5.87
C LEU A 249 -8.56 -2.39 6.76
N PHE A 250 -9.33 -2.01 7.78
CA PHE A 250 -9.97 -2.98 8.66
C PHE A 250 -11.00 -3.84 7.92
N SER A 251 -11.74 -3.27 6.99
CA SER A 251 -12.67 -3.99 6.13
C SER A 251 -11.95 -5.04 5.29
N SER A 252 -10.86 -4.66 4.62
CA SER A 252 -10.06 -5.56 3.78
C SER A 252 -9.41 -6.68 4.59
N LEU A 253 -8.84 -6.38 5.78
CA LEU A 253 -8.31 -7.41 6.68
C LEU A 253 -9.42 -8.38 7.14
N SER A 254 -10.62 -7.87 7.41
CA SER A 254 -11.78 -8.68 7.80
C SER A 254 -12.24 -9.61 6.68
N LYS A 255 -12.34 -9.08 5.45
CA LYS A 255 -12.70 -9.86 4.25
C LYS A 255 -11.70 -10.97 3.99
N LEU A 256 -10.41 -10.66 4.03
CA LEU A 256 -9.34 -11.66 3.87
C LEU A 256 -9.37 -12.75 4.94
N MET A 257 -9.70 -12.40 6.18
CA MET A 257 -9.92 -13.38 7.24
C MET A 257 -11.16 -14.24 6.95
N ALA A 258 -12.26 -13.65 6.48
CA ALA A 258 -13.50 -14.37 6.18
C ALA A 258 -13.34 -15.35 5.01
N LEU A 259 -12.74 -14.92 3.90
CA LEU A 259 -12.47 -15.78 2.73
C LEU A 259 -11.61 -16.99 3.10
N ARG A 260 -10.68 -16.83 4.05
CA ARG A 260 -9.88 -17.94 4.58
C ARG A 260 -10.69 -18.97 5.37
N VAL A 261 -11.74 -18.55 6.06
CA VAL A 261 -12.63 -19.44 6.81
C VAL A 261 -13.47 -20.28 5.85
N GLU A 262 -13.95 -19.69 4.74
CA GLU A 262 -14.71 -20.40 3.71
C GLU A 262 -13.90 -21.49 3.01
N HIS A 263 -12.59 -21.26 2.79
CA HIS A 263 -11.68 -22.27 2.22
C HIS A 263 -11.23 -23.36 3.21
N ARG A 264 -11.51 -23.25 4.51
CA ARG A 264 -11.30 -24.31 5.50
C ARG A 264 -12.65 -24.97 5.84
N PHE A 265 -13.13 -25.87 4.97
CA PHE A 265 -14.30 -26.70 5.28
C PHE A 265 -14.13 -27.38 6.65
N GLY A 266 -14.94 -26.99 7.64
CA GLY A 266 -15.00 -27.61 8.97
C GLY A 266 -14.09 -27.01 10.05
N ALA A 267 -13.30 -25.96 9.79
CA ALA A 267 -12.54 -25.29 10.85
C ALA A 267 -13.44 -24.33 11.64
N ARG A 268 -13.51 -24.50 12.98
CA ARG A 268 -14.19 -23.55 13.86
C ARG A 268 -13.55 -22.16 13.72
N LEU A 269 -14.35 -21.09 13.89
CA LEU A 269 -13.89 -19.71 14.10
C LEU A 269 -12.87 -19.53 15.25
N ALA A 270 -12.52 -20.61 15.97
CA ALA A 270 -11.76 -20.61 17.21
C ALA A 270 -10.23 -20.50 17.02
N ASP A 271 -9.68 -20.86 15.86
CA ASP A 271 -8.24 -20.69 15.57
C ASP A 271 -8.00 -19.35 14.86
N ASP A 272 -8.15 -18.26 15.60
CA ASP A 272 -7.67 -16.93 15.18
C ASP A 272 -6.13 -16.88 15.24
N ASP A 273 -5.48 -17.62 14.34
CA ASP A 273 -4.02 -17.74 14.25
C ASP A 273 -3.33 -16.37 14.10
N THR A 274 -4.03 -15.39 13.51
CA THR A 274 -3.55 -14.03 13.30
C THR A 274 -3.76 -13.12 14.51
N GLN A 275 -4.66 -13.50 15.43
CA GLN A 275 -5.15 -12.72 16.56
C GLN A 275 -5.88 -11.44 16.15
N LEU A 276 -6.37 -11.35 14.91
CA LEU A 276 -7.05 -10.16 14.42
C LEU A 276 -8.40 -9.95 15.14
N MET A 277 -9.18 -11.02 15.31
CA MET A 277 -10.50 -10.95 15.95
C MET A 277 -10.37 -10.61 17.43
N LEU A 278 -9.40 -11.23 18.12
CA LEU A 278 -9.07 -10.88 19.50
C LEU A 278 -8.69 -9.39 19.62
N THR A 279 -7.86 -8.91 18.70
CA THR A 279 -7.41 -7.51 18.72
C THR A 279 -8.57 -6.55 18.49
N PHE A 280 -9.46 -6.82 17.54
CA PHE A 280 -10.66 -6.02 17.31
C PHE A 280 -11.60 -5.96 18.53
N GLN A 281 -11.71 -7.06 19.26
CA GLN A 281 -12.49 -7.09 20.51
C GLN A 281 -11.83 -6.23 21.59
N MET A 282 -10.52 -6.37 21.80
CA MET A 282 -9.78 -5.64 22.83
C MET A 282 -9.69 -4.14 22.54
N THR A 283 -9.59 -3.74 21.28
CA THR A 283 -9.57 -2.33 20.88
C THR A 283 -10.96 -1.70 20.77
N HIS A 284 -12.03 -2.48 21.01
CA HIS A 284 -13.43 -2.07 20.88
C HIS A 284 -13.75 -1.40 19.54
N ILE A 285 -13.08 -1.83 18.46
CA ILE A 285 -13.08 -1.09 17.21
C ILE A 285 -14.44 -1.01 16.53
N GLY A 286 -15.28 -2.03 16.69
CA GLY A 286 -16.67 -1.99 16.22
C GLY A 286 -17.48 -0.87 16.88
N GLY A 287 -17.23 -0.59 18.16
CA GLY A 287 -17.84 0.53 18.88
C GLY A 287 -17.32 1.88 18.40
N VAL A 288 -16.01 1.99 18.18
CA VAL A 288 -15.37 3.21 17.65
C VAL A 288 -15.86 3.55 16.24
N VAL A 289 -15.95 2.55 15.35
CA VAL A 289 -16.48 2.73 13.99
C VAL A 289 -17.95 3.13 14.03
N SER A 290 -18.76 2.50 14.88
CA SER A 290 -20.17 2.86 15.05
C SER A 290 -20.36 4.29 15.57
N LEU A 291 -19.50 4.72 16.49
CA LEU A 291 -19.47 6.10 17.01
C LEU A 291 -19.17 7.10 15.89
N ILE A 292 -18.14 6.83 15.06
CA ILE A 292 -17.78 7.69 13.93
C ILE A 292 -18.91 7.76 12.89
N TYR A 293 -19.55 6.63 12.57
CA TYR A 293 -20.72 6.63 11.69
C TYR A 293 -21.88 7.44 12.28
N GLY A 294 -22.11 7.38 13.59
CA GLY A 294 -23.11 8.19 14.27
C GLY A 294 -22.81 9.69 14.20
N VAL A 295 -21.53 10.08 14.30
CA VAL A 295 -21.09 11.48 14.18
C VAL A 295 -21.15 11.99 12.74
N LEU A 296 -20.99 11.13 11.73
CA LEU A 296 -21.05 11.49 10.31
C LEU A 296 -22.46 11.51 9.71
N LEU A 297 -23.44 10.90 10.39
CA LEU A 297 -24.84 10.81 9.92
C LEU A 297 -25.76 11.90 10.52
N HIS A 298 -25.22 12.75 11.41
CA HIS A 298 -25.93 13.85 12.08
C HIS A 298 -25.36 15.19 11.64
#